data_AF-A0A814GG19-F1
#
_entry.id   AF-A0A814GG19-F1
#
_cell.length_a   1.000
_cell.length_b   1.000
_cell.length_c   1.000
_cell.angle_alpha   90.00
_cell.angle_beta   90.00
_cell.angle_gamma   90.00
#
_symmetry.space_group_name_H-M   'P 1'
#
loop_
_entity.id
_entity.type
_entity.pdbx_description
1 polymer ?
#
loop_
_entity_poly.entity_id
_entity_poly.type
_entity_poly.pdbx_seq_one_letter_code
_entity_poly.pdbx_strand_id
1 'polypeptide(L)'
;MVFAHLAAFFIDKFLGNYIEDFDSHQLKINLWDGNITLENVHLKTNALNDFNVPLEIITGYLEKLKIHIPWKYLYTHPTKIEIDGFFLLVAPKTDVVYDPEKAEQIEYETKMAEVKKVEQFRYEREQKIVRKSHKHLLYFLFLRPVRENM
;
A
#
# COMPACT_ATOMS: atom_id res chain seq x y z
N MET A 1 26.65 9.21 5.35
CA MET A 1 26.31 9.45 3.93
C MET A 1 24.79 9.54 3.77
N VAL A 2 24.30 10.39 2.87
CA VAL A 2 22.85 10.63 2.68
C VAL A 2 22.13 9.38 2.16
N PHE A 3 22.73 8.66 1.20
CA PHE A 3 22.12 7.48 0.57
C PHE A 3 21.86 6.31 1.53
N ALA A 4 22.71 6.12 2.54
CA ALA A 4 22.55 5.03 3.51
C ALA A 4 21.25 5.17 4.32
N HIS A 5 20.81 6.40 4.63
CA HIS A 5 19.54 6.61 5.35
C HIS A 5 18.33 6.21 4.51
N LEU A 6 18.34 6.56 3.22
CA LEU A 6 17.26 6.22 2.32
C LEU A 6 17.20 4.71 2.07
N ALA A 7 18.36 4.08 1.87
CA ALA A 7 18.43 2.64 1.73
C ALA A 7 18.01 1.91 3.01
N ALA A 8 18.36 2.41 4.21
CA ALA A 8 17.91 1.82 5.47
C ALA A 8 16.39 1.86 5.56
N PHE A 9 15.79 2.99 5.22
CA PHE A 9 14.34 3.15 5.20
C PHE A 9 13.65 2.16 4.26
N PHE A 10 14.18 1.97 3.05
CA PHE A 10 13.60 1.02 2.11
C PHE A 10 13.82 -0.43 2.56
N ILE A 11 15.02 -0.80 2.99
CA ILE A 11 15.31 -2.16 3.42
C ILE A 11 14.47 -2.53 4.64
N ASP A 12 14.36 -1.63 5.63
CA ASP A 12 13.48 -1.80 6.79
C ASP A 12 12.02 -2.00 6.37
N LYS A 13 11.52 -1.17 5.45
CA LYS A 13 10.15 -1.28 4.95
C LYS A 13 9.89 -2.58 4.18
N PHE A 14 10.83 -3.00 3.31
CA PHE A 14 10.65 -4.18 2.47
C PHE A 14 10.91 -5.46 3.25
N LEU A 15 12.04 -5.57 3.94
CA LEU A 15 12.36 -6.75 4.75
C LEU A 15 11.40 -6.89 5.94
N GLY A 16 10.96 -5.78 6.54
CA GLY A 16 9.99 -5.79 7.63
C GLY A 16 8.64 -6.40 7.26
N ASN A 17 8.27 -6.48 5.99
CA ASN A 17 7.05 -7.17 5.56
C ASN A 17 7.21 -8.70 5.46
N TYR A 18 8.45 -9.19 5.34
CA TYR A 18 8.73 -10.61 5.11
C TYR A 18 9.41 -11.30 6.30
N ILE A 19 10.14 -10.56 7.13
CA ILE A 19 11.00 -11.08 8.20
C ILE A 19 10.42 -10.73 9.59
N GLU A 20 10.43 -11.71 10.50
CA GLU A 20 10.09 -11.54 11.92
C GLU A 20 11.24 -10.91 12.72
N ASP A 21 10.91 -10.17 13.78
CA ASP A 21 11.85 -9.59 14.76
C ASP A 21 13.06 -8.86 14.16
N PHE A 22 12.80 -8.06 13.12
CA PHE A 22 13.79 -7.27 12.44
C PHE A 22 14.24 -6.04 13.28
N ASP A 23 15.51 -6.00 13.72
CA ASP A 23 16.07 -4.86 14.46
C ASP A 23 16.58 -3.76 13.51
N SER A 24 15.78 -2.70 13.37
CA SER A 24 16.10 -1.52 12.54
C SER A 24 17.38 -0.80 12.96
N HIS A 25 17.84 -0.93 14.21
CA HIS A 25 19.09 -0.29 14.66
C HIS A 25 20.32 -1.03 14.14
N GLN A 26 20.33 -2.36 14.24
CA GLN A 26 21.42 -3.19 13.71
C GLN A 26 21.53 -3.07 12.19
N LEU A 27 20.39 -3.00 11.49
CA LEU A 27 20.36 -2.76 10.04
C LEU A 27 21.13 -1.48 9.68
N LYS A 28 20.84 -0.36 10.35
CA LYS A 28 21.43 0.95 10.04
C LYS A 28 22.94 0.95 10.17
N ILE A 29 23.47 0.27 11.19
CA ILE A 29 24.90 0.15 11.46
C ILE A 29 25.58 -0.64 10.32
N ASN A 30 25.06 -1.82 9.98
CA ASN A 30 25.62 -2.69 8.95
C ASN A 30 25.53 -2.07 7.55
N LEU A 31 24.45 -1.33 7.30
CA LEU A 31 24.24 -0.67 6.02
C LEU A 31 25.27 0.42 5.74
N TRP A 32 25.84 1.07 6.75
CA TRP A 32 26.88 2.09 6.53
C TRP A 32 28.15 1.51 5.93
N ASP A 33 28.48 0.26 6.26
CA ASP A 33 29.59 -0.47 5.64
C ASP A 33 29.23 -0.99 4.24
N GLY A 34 27.94 -1.12 3.95
CA GLY A 34 27.43 -1.66 2.68
C GLY A 34 27.38 -3.19 2.67
N ASN A 35 27.66 -3.83 3.80
CA ASN A 35 27.56 -5.27 3.99
C ASN A 35 26.52 -5.54 5.08
N ILE A 36 25.38 -6.10 4.68
CA ILE A 36 24.34 -6.54 5.60
C ILE A 36 24.38 -8.05 5.63
N THR A 37 24.44 -8.63 6.81
CA THR A 37 24.32 -10.07 7.01
C THR A 37 23.31 -10.30 8.11
N LEU A 38 22.25 -11.05 7.79
CA LEU A 38 21.27 -11.54 8.75
C LEU A 38 21.40 -13.06 8.80
N GLU A 39 21.32 -13.63 9.99
CA GLU A 39 21.40 -15.07 10.23
C GLU A 39 20.17 -15.53 11.00
N ASN A 40 19.75 -16.78 10.78
CA ASN A 40 18.58 -17.39 11.43
C ASN A 40 17.31 -16.52 11.33
N VAL A 41 17.00 -16.12 10.10
CA VAL A 41 15.90 -15.21 9.79
C VAL A 41 14.60 -16.00 9.74
N HIS A 42 13.62 -15.63 10.56
CA HIS A 42 12.27 -16.20 10.47
C HIS A 42 11.39 -15.40 9.51
N LEU A 43 10.61 -16.12 8.70
CA LEU A 43 9.68 -15.53 7.75
C LEU A 43 8.30 -15.39 8.35
N LYS A 44 7.67 -14.24 8.13
CA LYS A 44 6.29 -14.02 8.56
C LYS A 44 5.32 -14.93 7.81
N THR A 45 4.29 -15.41 8.50
CA THR A 45 3.23 -16.24 7.91
C THR A 45 2.47 -15.53 6.78
N ASN A 46 2.38 -14.20 6.84
CA ASN A 46 1.73 -13.35 5.85
C ASN A 46 2.65 -12.89 4.70
N ALA A 47 3.92 -13.32 4.66
CA ALA A 47 4.90 -12.87 3.66
C ALA A 47 4.48 -13.18 2.21
N LEU A 48 3.64 -14.18 1.95
CA LEU A 48 3.13 -14.48 0.62
C LEU A 48 1.84 -13.73 0.25
N ASN A 49 1.21 -13.00 1.18
CA ASN A 49 -0.08 -12.36 0.93
C ASN A 49 -0.02 -11.30 -0.17
N ASP A 50 1.10 -10.60 -0.29
CA ASP A 50 1.31 -9.55 -1.31
C ASP A 50 1.32 -10.12 -2.74
N PHE A 51 1.56 -11.42 -2.90
CA PHE A 51 1.63 -12.08 -4.20
C PHE A 51 0.27 -12.59 -4.71
N ASN A 52 -0.82 -12.38 -3.95
CA ASN A 52 -2.18 -12.84 -4.28
C ASN A 52 -2.24 -14.34 -4.65
N VAL A 53 -1.44 -15.17 -3.97
CA VAL A 53 -1.38 -16.62 -4.17
C VAL A 53 -2.28 -17.34 -3.15
N PRO A 54 -2.91 -18.47 -3.52
CA PRO A 54 -3.74 -19.28 -2.61
C PRO A 54 -2.87 -20.17 -1.70
N LEU A 55 -1.78 -19.61 -1.16
CA LEU A 55 -0.83 -20.30 -0.30
C LEU A 55 -0.61 -19.46 0.96
N GLU A 56 -0.50 -20.13 2.09
CA GLU A 56 -0.06 -19.56 3.35
C GLU A 56 1.24 -20.20 3.80
N ILE A 57 2.11 -19.41 4.44
CA ILE A 57 3.32 -19.93 5.07
C ILE A 57 2.92 -20.42 6.46
N ILE A 58 3.11 -21.72 6.71
CA ILE A 58 2.99 -22.29 8.05
C ILE A 58 4.25 -21.93 8.85
N THR A 59 5.42 -22.17 8.25
CA THR A 59 6.71 -21.81 8.83
C THR A 59 7.73 -21.58 7.73
N GLY A 60 8.62 -20.62 7.93
CA GLY A 60 9.71 -20.35 7.02
C GLY A 60 10.91 -19.82 7.77
N TYR A 61 12.10 -20.24 7.36
CA TYR A 61 13.34 -19.72 7.89
C TYR A 61 14.42 -19.64 6.82
N LEU A 62 15.32 -18.66 6.97
CA LEU A 62 16.56 -18.57 6.21
C LEU A 62 17.75 -18.68 7.16
N GLU A 63 18.71 -19.53 6.82
CA GLU A 63 19.95 -19.62 7.58
C GLU A 63 20.75 -18.32 7.48
N LYS A 64 20.87 -17.75 6.27
CA LYS A 64 21.64 -16.52 6.05
C LYS A 64 21.12 -15.68 4.88
N LEU A 65 21.03 -14.37 5.09
CA LEU A 65 20.76 -13.38 4.05
C LEU A 65 21.90 -12.37 4.04
N LYS A 66 22.65 -12.29 2.93
CA LYS A 66 23.70 -11.28 2.73
C LYS A 66 23.28 -10.29 1.64
N ILE A 67 23.45 -9.01 1.92
CA ILE A 67 23.20 -7.93 0.96
C ILE A 67 24.46 -7.09 0.89
N HIS A 68 25.04 -6.98 -0.29
CA HIS A 68 26.21 -6.16 -0.57
C HIS A 68 25.83 -4.97 -1.46
N ILE A 69 25.92 -3.77 -0.90
CA ILE A 69 25.60 -2.51 -1.58
C ILE A 69 26.91 -1.74 -1.82
N PRO A 70 27.33 -1.56 -3.09
CA PRO A 70 28.58 -0.89 -3.39
C PRO A 70 28.41 0.65 -3.35
N TRP A 71 28.32 1.27 -2.16
CA TRP A 71 28.07 2.72 -1.99
C TRP A 71 28.94 3.62 -2.87
N LYS A 72 30.22 3.28 -3.02
CA LYS A 72 31.21 4.04 -3.81
C LYS A 72 30.97 3.92 -5.32
N TYR A 73 30.31 2.85 -5.77
CA TYR A 73 30.18 2.47 -7.16
C TYR A 73 28.73 2.11 -7.54
N LEU A 74 27.73 2.68 -6.88
CA LEU A 74 26.31 2.35 -7.08
C LEU A 74 25.84 2.46 -8.54
N TYR A 75 26.45 3.34 -9.33
CA TYR A 75 26.11 3.53 -10.74
C TYR A 75 26.80 2.54 -11.69
N THR A 76 27.86 1.88 -11.25
CA THR A 76 28.71 1.03 -12.11
C THR A 76 28.78 -0.42 -11.66
N HIS A 77 28.51 -0.71 -10.39
CA HIS A 77 28.53 -2.04 -9.81
C HIS A 77 27.14 -2.42 -9.28
N PRO A 78 26.66 -3.65 -9.53
CA PRO A 78 25.37 -4.09 -9.05
C PRO A 78 25.40 -4.37 -7.54
N THR A 79 24.27 -4.11 -6.88
CA THR A 79 23.99 -4.66 -5.55
C THR A 79 23.81 -6.17 -5.65
N LYS A 80 24.45 -6.93 -4.77
CA LYS A 80 24.35 -8.39 -4.72
C LYS A 80 23.55 -8.83 -3.51
N ILE A 81 22.69 -9.82 -3.69
CA ILE A 81 21.92 -10.45 -2.61
C ILE A 81 22.19 -11.95 -2.69
N GLU A 82 22.63 -12.52 -1.59
CA GLU A 82 22.89 -13.95 -1.44
C GLU A 82 21.98 -14.49 -0.33
N ILE A 83 21.34 -15.61 -0.61
CA ILE A 83 20.43 -16.28 0.30
C ILE A 83 20.92 -17.71 0.46
N ASP A 84 21.26 -18.08 1.69
CA ASP A 84 21.70 -19.43 2.05
C ASP A 84 20.66 -20.07 2.97
N GLY A 85 20.39 -21.36 2.74
CA GLY A 85 19.49 -22.17 3.57
C GLY A 85 18.05 -21.65 3.63
N PHE A 86 17.37 -21.55 2.48
CA PHE A 86 15.97 -21.11 2.40
C PHE A 86 15.01 -22.30 2.56
N PHE A 87 14.29 -22.33 3.68
CA PHE A 87 13.32 -23.38 3.99
C PHE A 87 11.94 -22.78 4.17
N LEU A 88 10.96 -23.36 3.49
CA LEU A 88 9.58 -22.87 3.50
C LEU A 88 8.62 -24.05 3.55
N LEU A 89 7.76 -24.07 4.57
CA LEU A 89 6.60 -24.95 4.63
C LEU A 89 5.36 -24.12 4.32
N VAL A 90 4.72 -24.46 3.20
CA VAL A 90 3.49 -23.82 2.74
C VAL A 90 2.33 -24.79 2.78
N ALA A 91 1.14 -24.27 3.02
CA ALA A 91 -0.12 -24.96 2.82
C ALA A 91 -0.98 -24.18 1.82
N PRO A 92 -1.86 -24.87 1.07
CA PRO A 92 -2.93 -24.20 0.37
C PRO A 92 -3.77 -23.42 1.38
N LYS A 93 -4.04 -22.15 1.08
CA LYS A 93 -5.07 -21.41 1.82
C LYS A 93 -6.40 -22.07 1.52
N THR A 94 -6.88 -22.86 2.47
CA THR A 94 -8.26 -23.35 2.50
C THR A 94 -9.20 -22.20 2.87
N ASP A 95 -9.25 -21.16 2.07
CA ASP A 95 -10.27 -20.11 2.18
C ASP A 95 -11.54 -20.55 1.46
N VAL A 96 -12.11 -21.70 1.86
CA VAL A 96 -13.52 -22.00 1.64
C VAL A 96 -14.04 -22.92 2.76
N VAL A 97 -14.22 -22.37 3.96
CA VAL A 97 -15.54 -22.59 4.57
C VAL A 97 -16.40 -21.52 3.94
N TYR A 98 -17.15 -21.88 2.89
CA TYR A 98 -18.13 -20.99 2.28
C TYR A 98 -19.13 -20.61 3.38
N ASP A 99 -19.00 -19.39 3.87
CA ASP A 99 -19.93 -18.78 4.80
C ASP A 99 -20.86 -17.89 3.96
N PRO A 100 -22.06 -18.38 3.58
CA PRO A 100 -22.95 -17.67 2.66
C PRO A 100 -23.27 -16.26 3.15
N GLU A 101 -23.34 -16.05 4.47
CA GLU A 101 -23.67 -14.76 5.06
C GLU A 101 -22.57 -13.72 4.81
N LYS A 102 -21.29 -14.08 4.97
CA LYS A 102 -20.18 -13.14 4.75
C LYS A 102 -19.97 -12.80 3.29
N ALA A 103 -20.13 -13.79 2.40
CA ALA A 103 -20.03 -13.55 0.96
C ALA A 103 -21.15 -12.60 0.49
N GLU A 104 -22.37 -12.81 0.95
CA GLU A 104 -23.51 -11.94 0.68
C GLU A 104 -23.31 -10.53 1.26
N GLN A 105 -22.73 -10.42 2.47
CA GLN A 105 -22.39 -9.15 3.09
C GLN A 105 -21.36 -8.36 2.27
N ILE A 106 -20.28 -9.00 1.83
CA ILE A 106 -19.22 -8.37 1.00
C ILE A 106 -19.78 -7.94 -0.35
N GLU A 107 -20.61 -8.78 -0.98
CA GLU A 107 -21.26 -8.46 -2.24
C GLU A 107 -22.26 -7.31 -2.08
N TYR A 108 -23.04 -7.30 -1.02
CA TYR A 108 -23.97 -6.23 -0.66
C TYR A 108 -23.22 -4.91 -0.41
N GLU A 109 -22.15 -4.94 0.38
CA GLU A 109 -21.32 -3.76 0.67
C GLU A 109 -20.70 -3.18 -0.60
N THR A 110 -20.21 -4.04 -1.49
CA THR A 110 -19.63 -3.62 -2.77
C THR A 110 -20.69 -2.96 -3.67
N LYS A 111 -21.86 -3.57 -3.82
CA LYS A 111 -22.99 -3.01 -4.58
C LYS A 111 -23.47 -1.70 -3.97
N MET A 112 -23.59 -1.63 -2.65
CA MET A 112 -24.01 -0.42 -1.93
C MET A 112 -22.99 0.71 -2.05
N ALA A 113 -21.69 0.42 -2.05
CA ALA A 113 -20.65 1.41 -2.27
C ALA A 113 -20.73 2.01 -3.67
N GLU A 114 -21.05 1.20 -4.69
CA GLU A 114 -21.23 1.67 -6.06
C GLU A 114 -22.47 2.57 -6.22
N VAL A 115 -23.61 2.16 -5.64
CA VAL A 115 -24.83 2.98 -5.61
C VAL A 115 -24.58 4.32 -4.92
N LYS A 116 -23.94 4.33 -3.75
CA LYS A 116 -23.61 5.55 -3.01
C LYS A 116 -22.75 6.52 -3.82
N LYS A 117 -21.77 6.02 -4.58
CA LYS A 117 -20.95 6.87 -5.47
C LYS A 117 -21.84 7.55 -6.51
N VAL A 118 -22.72 6.80 -7.17
CA VAL A 118 -23.63 7.35 -8.20
C VAL A 118 -24.57 8.39 -7.61
N GLU A 119 -25.12 8.15 -6.41
CA GLU A 119 -26.00 9.10 -5.72
C GLU A 119 -25.27 10.39 -5.31
N GLN A 120 -24.05 10.28 -4.76
CA GLN A 120 -23.22 11.45 -4.45
C GLN A 120 -22.94 12.29 -5.70
N PHE A 121 -22.58 11.66 -6.81
CA PHE A 121 -22.39 12.37 -8.08
C PHE A 121 -23.67 13.07 -8.57
N ARG A 122 -24.84 12.46 -8.39
CA ARG A 122 -26.14 13.08 -8.74
C ARG A 122 -26.42 14.31 -7.88
N TYR A 123 -26.28 14.18 -6.56
CA TYR A 123 -26.52 15.28 -5.61
C TYR A 123 -25.60 16.47 -5.87
N GLU A 124 -24.32 16.22 -6.16
CA GLU A 124 -23.37 17.27 -6.53
C GLU A 124 -23.74 17.99 -7.83
N ARG A 125 -24.26 17.26 -8.84
CA ARG A 125 -24.71 17.84 -10.10
C ARG A 125 -25.93 18.74 -9.90
N GLU A 126 -26.89 18.30 -9.10
CA GLU A 126 -28.09 19.09 -8.77
C GLU A 126 -27.74 20.36 -8.01
N GLN A 127 -26.89 20.26 -6.98
CA GLN A 127 -26.34 21.41 -6.25
C GLN A 127 -25.64 22.40 -7.19
N LYS A 128 -24.84 21.92 -8.15
CA LYS A 128 -24.18 22.77 -9.15
C LYS A 128 -25.19 23.47 -10.07
N ILE A 129 -26.24 22.77 -10.50
CA ILE A 129 -27.31 23.33 -11.34
C ILE A 129 -28.09 24.41 -10.58
N VAL A 130 -28.53 24.11 -9.36
CA VAL A 130 -29.24 25.06 -8.49
C VAL A 130 -28.37 26.29 -8.21
N ARG A 131 -27.09 26.08 -7.86
CA ARG A 131 -26.15 27.18 -7.59
C ARG A 131 -25.87 28.04 -8.82
N LYS A 132 -25.79 27.44 -10.02
CA LYS A 132 -25.64 28.17 -11.30
C LYS A 132 -26.90 28.98 -11.62
N SER A 133 -28.08 28.39 -11.41
CA SER A 133 -29.37 29.08 -11.59
C SER A 133 -29.54 30.24 -10.62
N HIS A 134 -29.21 30.05 -9.33
CA HIS A 134 -29.28 31.10 -8.32
C HIS A 134 -28.34 32.28 -8.63
N LYS A 135 -27.10 31.99 -9.07
CA LYS A 135 -26.18 33.03 -9.55
C LYS A 135 -26.73 33.80 -10.75
N HIS A 136 -27.39 33.11 -11.68
CA HIS A 136 -27.97 33.75 -12.85
C HIS A 136 -29.19 34.63 -12.49
N LEU A 137 -30.06 34.15 -11.60
CA LEU A 137 -31.19 34.92 -11.08
C LEU A 137 -30.75 36.16 -10.28
N LEU A 138 -29.71 36.03 -9.45
CA LEU A 138 -29.13 37.17 -8.73
C LEU A 138 -28.59 38.23 -9.70
N TYR A 139 -27.91 37.82 -10.78
CA TYR A 139 -27.45 38.73 -11.83
C TYR A 139 -28.61 39.46 -12.53
N PHE A 140 -29.69 38.75 -12.85
CA PHE A 140 -30.89 39.35 -13.43
C PHE A 140 -31.63 40.30 -12.48
N LEU A 141 -31.69 39.97 -11.19
CA LEU A 141 -32.28 40.85 -10.16
C LEU A 141 -31.45 42.12 -9.96
N PHE A 142 -30.12 42.03 -10.00
CA PHE A 142 -29.23 43.18 -9.85
C PHE A 142 -29.17 44.09 -11.09
N LEU A 143 -29.49 43.57 -12.28
CA LEU A 143 -29.48 44.31 -13.54
C LEU A 143 -30.85 44.76 -14.03
N ARG A 144 -31.91 44.63 -13.22
CA ARG A 144 -33.20 45.23 -13.58
C ARG A 144 -33.06 46.76 -13.56
N PRO A 145 -33.18 47.47 -14.70
CA PRO A 145 -33.26 48.91 -14.67
C PRO A 145 -34.55 49.30 -13.95
N VAL A 146 -34.44 50.25 -13.01
CA VAL A 146 -35.59 50.91 -12.38
C VAL A 146 -36.37 51.56 -13.51
N ARG A 147 -37.52 50.98 -13.87
CA ARG A 147 -38.45 51.61 -14.79
C ARG A 147 -39.17 52.68 -13.97
N GLU A 148 -38.62 53.89 -13.96
CA GLU A 148 -39.34 55.09 -13.55
C GLU A 148 -40.59 55.20 -14.42
N ASN A 149 -41.75 55.12 -13.77
CA ASN A 149 -42.99 55.65 -14.30
C ASN A 149 -42.93 57.18 -14.19
N MET A 150 -43.47 57.85 -15.21
CA MET A 150 -43.83 59.27 -15.32
C MET A 150 -43.69 60.14 -14.06
#